data_AF-A0AA90TW25-F1
#
_entry.id   AF-A0AA90TW25-F1
#
_cell.length_a   1.000
_cell.length_b   1.000
_cell.length_c   1.000
_cell.angle_alpha   90.00
_cell.angle_beta   90.00
_cell.angle_gamma   90.00
#
_symmetry.space_group_name_H-M   'P 1'
#
loop_
_entity.id
_entity.type
_entity.pdbx_description
1 polymer ?
#
loop_
_entity_poly.entity_id
_entity_poly.type
_entity_poly.pdbx_seq_one_letter_code
_entity_poly.pdbx_strand_id
1 'polypeptide(L)' 'MVKDDAHEEVQGLSDEEIDMILDSYDDKQFAQWRDKRLVLLLLDTGLRINEAMSLTAEQVDFHQNTLLVPSSIAKNR' A
#
# COMPACT_ATOMS: atom_id res chain seq x y z
N MET A 1 -0.17 6.58 37.16
CA MET A 1 0.93 5.92 36.40
C MET A 1 0.51 5.93 34.95
N VAL A 2 1.20 6.71 34.12
CA VAL A 2 1.03 6.70 32.66
C VAL A 2 1.51 5.33 32.19
N LYS A 3 0.69 4.59 31.44
CA LYS A 3 1.15 3.37 30.79
C LYS A 3 2.07 3.83 29.66
N ASP A 4 3.33 3.41 29.70
CA ASP A 4 4.21 3.55 28.55
C ASP A 4 3.63 2.68 27.43
N ASP A 5 3.21 3.32 26.34
CA ASP A 5 2.86 2.68 25.06
C ASP A 5 4.16 2.18 24.39
N ALA A 6 4.85 1.25 25.05
CA ALA A 6 5.98 0.53 24.48
C ALA A 6 5.44 -0.48 23.46
N HIS A 7 5.02 0.02 22.30
CA HIS A 7 4.74 -0.83 21.15
C HIS A 7 6.07 -1.38 20.64
N GLU A 8 6.17 -2.71 20.56
CA GLU A 8 7.25 -3.36 19.80
C GLU A 8 7.19 -2.83 18.37
N GLU A 9 8.31 -2.25 17.90
CA GLU A 9 8.42 -1.85 16.51
C GLU A 9 8.26 -3.09 15.64
N VAL A 10 7.25 -3.08 14.77
CA VAL A 10 7.09 -4.15 13.76
C VAL A 10 8.23 -4.00 12.78
N GLN A 11 9.12 -4.99 12.75
CA GLN A 11 10.21 -5.03 11.79
C GLN A 11 9.63 -5.01 10.36
N GLY A 12 10.09 -4.05 9.55
CA GLY A 12 9.77 -4.00 8.13
C GLY A 12 10.41 -5.15 7.36
N LEU A 13 9.95 -5.37 6.12
CA LEU A 13 10.53 -6.36 5.22
C LEU A 13 11.88 -5.88 4.69
N SER A 14 12.83 -6.81 4.50
CA SER A 14 14.08 -6.52 3.77
C SER A 14 13.83 -6.37 2.27
N ASP A 15 14.78 -5.77 1.56
CA ASP A 15 14.71 -5.64 0.11
C ASP A 15 14.59 -7.01 -0.57
N GLU A 16 15.32 -8.02 -0.08
CA GLU A 16 15.24 -9.39 -0.59
C GLU A 16 13.86 -10.03 -0.34
N GLU A 17 13.23 -9.74 0.80
CA GLU A 17 11.88 -10.22 1.10
C GLU A 17 10.83 -9.56 0.20
N ILE A 18 11.00 -8.26 -0.09
CA ILE A 18 10.16 -7.53 -1.05
C ILE A 18 10.34 -8.12 -2.45
N ASP A 19 11.57 -8.35 -2.90
CA ASP A 19 11.86 -8.96 -4.20
C ASP A 19 11.22 -10.35 -4.33
N MET A 20 11.35 -11.20 -3.30
CA MET A 20 10.69 -12.51 -3.27
C MET A 20 9.17 -12.42 -3.42
N ILE A 21 8.53 -11.44 -2.78
CA ILE A 21 7.08 -11.22 -2.90
C ILE A 21 6.73 -10.77 -4.33
N LEU A 22 7.45 -9.78 -4.87
CA LEU A 22 7.16 -9.22 -6.20
C LEU A 22 7.42 -10.23 -7.32
N ASP A 23 8.40 -11.10 -7.17
CA ASP A 23 8.75 -12.17 -8.11
C ASP A 23 7.79 -13.36 -8.05
N SER A 24 7.01 -13.51 -6.97
CA SER A 24 6.03 -14.59 -6.83
C SER A 24 4.80 -14.46 -7.73
N TYR A 25 4.55 -13.28 -8.29
CA TYR A 25 3.38 -12.99 -9.13
C TYR A 25 3.64 -13.28 -10.62
N ASP A 26 2.68 -13.93 -11.28
CA ASP A 26 2.65 -14.11 -12.74
C ASP A 26 1.95 -12.93 -13.43
N ASP A 27 2.74 -12.09 -14.11
CA ASP A 27 2.26 -10.91 -14.86
C ASP A 27 1.35 -11.24 -16.06
N LYS A 28 1.24 -12.52 -16.46
CA LYS A 28 0.29 -12.96 -17.50
C LYS A 28 -1.10 -13.25 -16.95
N GLN A 29 -1.24 -13.39 -15.63
CA GLN A 29 -2.53 -13.56 -14.97
C GLN A 29 -3.01 -12.21 -14.42
N PHE A 30 -4.11 -11.70 -14.96
CA PHE A 30 -4.62 -10.37 -14.60
C PHE A 30 -4.79 -10.17 -13.09
N ALA A 31 -5.30 -11.18 -12.37
CA ALA A 31 -5.48 -11.11 -10.93
C ALA A 31 -4.13 -10.91 -10.19
N GLN A 32 -3.11 -11.69 -10.56
CA GLN A 32 -1.79 -11.61 -9.94
C GLN A 32 -1.06 -10.31 -10.32
N TRP A 33 -1.15 -9.91 -11.59
CA TRP A 33 -0.64 -8.61 -12.03
C TRP A 33 -1.29 -7.45 -11.26
N ARG A 34 -2.62 -7.45 -11.09
CA ARG A 34 -3.35 -6.45 -10.30
C ARG A 34 -2.85 -6.42 -8.86
N ASP A 35 -2.69 -7.58 -8.24
CA ASP A 35 -2.26 -7.69 -6.84
C ASP A 35 -0.81 -7.19 -6.67
N LYS A 36 0.08 -7.52 -7.62
CA LYS A 36 1.45 -6.97 -7.69
C LYS A 36 1.44 -5.44 -7.78
N ARG A 37 0.56 -4.85 -8.60
CA ARG A 37 0.43 -3.39 -8.71
C ARG A 37 -0.09 -2.75 -7.42
N LEU A 38 -1.01 -3.41 -6.72
CA LEU A 38 -1.47 -2.94 -5.41
C LEU A 38 -0.32 -2.96 -4.38
N VAL A 39 0.49 -4.01 -4.35
CA VAL A 39 1.67 -4.07 -3.45
C VAL A 39 2.65 -2.94 -3.76
N LEU A 40 2.99 -2.72 -5.03
CA LEU A 40 3.85 -1.61 -5.45
C LEU A 40 3.28 -0.25 -5.06
N LEU A 41 1.97 -0.05 -5.21
CA LEU A 41 1.29 1.18 -4.80
C LEU A 41 1.42 1.41 -3.29
N LEU A 42 1.22 0.37 -2.48
CA LEU A 42 1.34 0.45 -1.02
C LEU A 42 2.77 0.77 -0.58
N LEU A 43 3.77 0.16 -1.23
CA LEU A 43 5.19 0.41 -0.95
C LEU A 43 5.59 1.85 -1.27
N ASP A 44 5.13 2.40 -2.40
CA ASP A 44 5.49 3.75 -2.85
C ASP A 44 4.78 4.86 -2.06
N THR A 45 3.53 4.62 -1.65
CA THR A 45 2.66 5.67 -1.10
C THR A 45 2.44 5.58 0.41
N GLY A 46 2.69 4.41 1.01
CA GLY A 46 2.40 4.16 2.43
C GLY A 46 0.91 4.20 2.78
N LEU A 47 0.01 4.08 1.79
CA LEU A 47 -1.43 4.01 2.03
C LEU A 47 -1.79 2.84 2.93
N ARG A 48 -2.85 3.00 3.73
CA ARG A 48 -3.47 1.83 4.36
C ARG A 48 -4.13 0.98 3.30
N ILE A 49 -4.08 -0.33 3.45
CA ILE A 49 -4.64 -1.27 2.46
C ILE A 49 -6.11 -0.97 2.12
N ASN A 50 -6.92 -0.56 3.11
CA ASN A 50 -8.32 -0.19 2.88
C ASN A 50 -8.47 1.11 2.06
N GLU A 51 -7.57 2.08 2.23
CA GLU A 51 -7.58 3.31 1.43
C GLU A 51 -7.25 2.97 -0.03
N ALA A 52 -6.20 2.17 -0.26
CA ALA A 52 -5.80 1.73 -1.59
C ALA A 52 -6.88 0.90 -2.31
N MET A 53 -7.55 -0.02 -1.60
CA MET A 53 -8.66 -0.82 -2.15
C MET A 53 -9.91 0.01 -2.49
N SER A 54 -10.05 1.22 -1.92
CA SER A 54 -11.20 2.11 -2.16
C SER A 54 -10.99 3.12 -3.28
N LEU A 55 -9.80 3.20 -3.85
CA LEU A 55 -9.45 4.16 -4.90
C LEU A 55 -10.30 3.96 -6.16
N THR A 56 -10.79 5.07 -6.72
CA THR A 56 -11.38 5.11 -8.06
C THR A 56 -10.41 5.71 -9.07
N ALA A 57 -10.66 5.49 -10.36
CA ALA A 57 -9.80 6.01 -11.43
C ALA A 57 -9.75 7.55 -11.46
N GLU A 58 -10.82 8.22 -11.05
CA GLU A 58 -10.92 9.69 -10.99
C GLU A 58 -10.03 10.30 -9.91
N GLN A 59 -9.56 9.49 -8.95
CA GLN A 59 -8.68 9.94 -7.87
C GLN A 59 -7.19 9.86 -8.24
N VAL A 60 -6.85 9.35 -9.42
CA VAL A 60 -5.46 9.17 -9.86
C VAL A 60 -5.14 10.13 -11.00
N ASP A 61 -4.17 11.01 -10.78
CA ASP A 61 -3.58 11.85 -11.82
C ASP A 61 -2.30 11.19 -12.33
N PHE A 62 -2.43 10.48 -13.45
CA PHE A 62 -1.31 9.81 -14.11
C PHE A 62 -0.32 10.77 -14.81
N HIS A 63 -0.68 12.04 -15.01
CA HIS A 63 0.26 13.03 -15.55
C HIS A 63 1.19 13.55 -14.48
N GLN A 64 0.67 13.71 -13.26
CA GLN A 64 1.44 14.19 -12.11
C GLN A 64 1.98 13.04 -11.24
N ASN A 65 1.59 11.79 -11.51
CA ASN A 65 1.85 10.63 -10.65
C ASN A 65 1.41 10.88 -9.20
N THR A 66 0.23 11.47 -9.03
CA THR A 66 -0.35 11.74 -7.72
C THR A 66 -1.71 11.08 -7.60
N LEU A 67 -2.12 10.81 -6.36
CA LEU A 67 -3.47 10.35 -6.05
C LEU A 67 -4.05 11.15 -4.88
N LEU A 68 -5.37 11.30 -4.87
CA LEU A 68 -6.10 11.98 -3.82
C LEU A 68 -6.80 10.98 -2.92
N VAL A 69 -6.41 10.93 -1.64
CA VAL A 69 -7.17 10.21 -0.59
C VAL A 69 -7.97 11.22 0.24
N PRO A 70 -9.31 11.26 0.12
CA PRO A 70 -10.15 12.16 0.89
C PRO A 70 -9.99 11.94 2.39
N SER A 71 -9.99 13.03 3.14
CA SER A 71 -9.88 13.00 4.59
C SER A 71 -11.01 12.22 5.27
N SER A 72 -12.18 12.07 4.62
CA SER A 72 -13.30 11.23 5.09
C SER A 72 -12.96 9.73 5.15
N ILE A 73 -12.06 9.26 4.28
CA ILE A 73 -11.59 7.86 4.23
C ILE A 73 -10.43 7.67 5.22
N ALA A 74 -9.57 8.68 5.37
CA ALA A 74 -8.39 8.65 6.25
C ALA A 74 -8.69 8.85 7.76
N LYS A 75 -9.95 8.94 8.19
CA LYS A 75 -10.34 9.33 9.58
C LYS A 75 -10.08 8.30 10.67
N ASN A 76 -9.61 7.10 10.35
CA ASN A 76 -9.16 6.14 11.37
C ASN A 76 -7.66 6.33 11.61
N ARG A 77 -7.31 7.39 12.35
CA ARG A 77 -5.99 7.55 12.96
C ARG A 77 -6.14 7.49 14.47
#